data_AF-A0A914CSK4-F1
#
_entry.id   AF-A0A914CSK4-F1
#
_cell.length_a   1.000
_cell.length_b   1.000
_cell.length_c   1.000
_cell.angle_alpha   90.00
_cell.angle_beta   90.00
_cell.angle_gamma   90.00
#
_symmetry.space_group_name_H-M   'P 1'
#
loop_
_entity.id
_entity.type
_entity.pdbx_description
1 polymer ?
#
loop_
_entity_poly.entity_id
_entity_poly.type
_entity_poly.pdbx_seq_one_letter_code
_entity_poly.pdbx_strand_id
1 'polypeptide(L)'
;MKQENLRDTRKQDDEIQDSPQTCELPSLPIEKPQPTFLYDPPSYIRIQRSLNFMDFLMSMNKLCYDRYDPRYEHVTWEDLKVLDTSYGRHISLEEGLQQPELVSPRTKLRYTIERIFTQEDITHYWYRTFVICADFANLIPQFRELSIKDQCDLFKLNFFTFSWCINLEQIVLNPEIRGYPMGNGSFGPWRSDDIAEFLKKYNFTPDAVYKPHQKAMEDYKDFIHKNMITPVQELNLNEKEICLLKVMTLFQNEEHFIGNGKEICHNTTNFILDTLWDYQLTEYPAMTFDEKLRRHSRFLLLLPKICQAWYMKSDMHLLMSMFGGTNIDGIPKELLFSSNTNA
;
A
#
# COMPACT_ATOMS: atom_id res chain seq x y z
N MET A 1 -26.04 -35.05 68.79
CA MET A 1 -25.38 -34.21 69.82
C MET A 1 -25.64 -32.76 69.44
N LYS A 2 -26.37 -32.05 70.31
CA LYS A 2 -26.84 -30.67 70.16
C LYS A 2 -25.90 -29.70 70.90
N GLN A 3 -26.21 -28.39 70.76
CA GLN A 3 -25.90 -27.24 71.63
C GLN A 3 -24.56 -26.54 71.40
N GLU A 4 -24.43 -25.22 71.53
CA GLU A 4 -25.35 -24.07 71.53
C GLU A 4 -24.46 -22.81 71.52
N ASN A 5 -25.03 -21.68 71.12
CA ASN A 5 -24.45 -20.34 71.23
C ASN A 5 -23.99 -20.01 72.66
N LEU A 6 -22.99 -19.13 72.79
CA LEU A 6 -23.02 -18.04 73.77
C LEU A 6 -22.11 -16.90 73.34
N ARG A 7 -22.75 -15.75 73.06
CA ARG A 7 -22.14 -14.42 73.08
C ARG A 7 -21.80 -14.09 74.53
N ASP A 8 -20.67 -13.44 74.79
CA ASP A 8 -20.69 -12.35 75.76
C ASP A 8 -19.60 -11.30 75.50
N THR A 9 -20.05 -10.06 75.54
CA THR A 9 -19.32 -8.80 75.37
C THR A 9 -18.74 -8.34 76.71
N ARG A 10 -17.51 -7.82 76.74
CA ARG A 10 -17.14 -6.64 77.56
C ARG A 10 -15.75 -6.10 77.23
N LYS A 11 -15.63 -4.81 77.51
CA LYS A 11 -14.67 -3.82 77.01
C LYS A 11 -13.40 -3.70 77.88
N GLN A 12 -12.36 -3.19 77.21
CA GLN A 12 -11.46 -2.08 77.61
C GLN A 12 -10.20 -2.30 78.47
N ASP A 13 -9.16 -1.64 77.92
CA ASP A 13 -8.03 -0.91 78.52
C ASP A 13 -6.64 -1.61 78.65
N ASP A 14 -5.75 -1.12 77.79
CA ASP A 14 -4.35 -0.70 77.96
C ASP A 14 -3.26 -1.67 78.45
N GLU A 15 -2.23 -1.90 77.60
CA GLU A 15 -0.83 -1.50 77.91
C GLU A 15 0.14 -1.74 76.72
N ILE A 16 0.67 -0.59 76.25
CA ILE A 16 1.97 -0.24 75.66
C ILE A 16 3.00 -1.38 75.41
N GLN A 17 3.46 -1.51 74.16
CA GLN A 17 4.78 -2.07 73.82
C GLN A 17 5.52 -1.20 72.79
N ASP A 18 6.74 -0.82 73.16
CA ASP A 18 7.75 -0.10 72.39
C ASP A 18 8.04 -0.71 71.02
N SER A 19 8.20 0.14 70.01
CA SER A 19 8.89 -0.20 68.75
C SER A 19 9.90 0.88 68.39
N PRO A 20 11.11 0.52 67.88
CA PRO A 20 12.20 1.45 67.70
C PRO A 20 12.09 2.27 66.40
N GLN A 21 12.50 3.53 66.51
CA GLN A 21 12.59 4.54 65.47
C GLN A 21 13.35 4.05 64.22
N THR A 22 12.74 4.21 63.05
CA THR A 22 13.46 4.29 61.77
C THR A 22 13.43 5.74 61.28
N CYS A 23 14.59 6.21 60.85
CA CYS A 23 14.87 7.58 60.45
C CYS A 23 14.21 7.86 59.08
N GLU A 24 13.15 8.67 59.04
CA GLU A 24 12.54 9.12 57.79
C GLU A 24 13.34 10.31 57.22
N LEU A 25 13.98 10.10 56.06
CA LEU A 25 14.49 11.18 55.21
C LEU A 25 13.30 11.90 54.55
N PRO A 26 13.30 13.25 54.49
CA PRO A 26 12.21 13.99 53.88
C PRO A 26 12.14 13.69 52.38
N SER A 27 11.02 13.14 51.92
CA SER A 27 10.74 12.95 50.51
C SER A 27 10.55 14.31 49.83
N LEU A 28 11.45 14.64 48.91
CA LEU A 28 11.27 15.77 48.00
C LEU A 28 10.00 15.54 47.17
N PRO A 29 9.19 16.58 46.90
CA PRO A 29 8.04 16.43 46.03
C PRO A 29 8.54 16.02 44.64
N ILE A 30 8.11 14.84 44.18
CA ILE A 30 8.24 14.46 42.78
C ILE A 30 7.32 15.39 42.01
N GLU A 31 7.87 16.46 41.43
CA GLU A 31 7.16 17.24 40.43
C GLU A 31 6.78 16.30 39.29
N LYS A 32 5.48 16.09 39.13
CA LYS A 32 4.95 15.42 37.95
C LYS A 32 5.46 16.19 36.73
N PRO A 33 6.02 15.51 35.71
CA PRO A 33 6.39 16.19 34.48
C PRO A 33 5.15 16.91 33.94
N GLN A 34 5.23 18.23 33.88
CA GLN A 34 4.25 19.05 33.18
C GLN A 34 4.19 18.54 31.73
N PRO A 35 2.99 18.36 31.14
CA PRO A 35 2.90 18.03 29.74
C PRO A 35 3.56 19.18 28.96
N THR A 36 4.70 18.90 28.34
CA THR A 36 5.21 19.73 27.26
C THR A 36 4.12 19.80 26.21
N PHE A 37 3.40 20.91 26.16
CA PHE A 37 2.58 21.25 25.01
C PHE A 37 3.52 21.20 23.80
N LEU A 38 3.40 20.15 22.99
CA LEU A 38 3.97 20.12 21.66
C LEU A 38 3.50 21.40 20.97
N TYR A 39 4.45 22.23 20.56
CA TYR A 39 4.15 23.45 19.83
C TYR A 39 3.47 23.06 18.52
N ASP A 40 2.15 23.18 18.45
CA ASP A 40 1.42 23.08 17.19
C ASP A 40 1.79 24.31 16.35
N PRO A 41 2.45 24.13 15.19
CA PRO A 41 2.77 25.26 14.34
C PRO A 41 1.48 25.97 13.92
N PRO A 42 1.51 27.30 13.73
CA PRO A 42 0.40 28.04 13.13
C PRO A 42 -0.13 27.34 11.87
N SER A 43 -1.45 27.28 11.71
CA SER A 43 -2.12 26.51 10.65
C SER A 43 -1.56 26.77 9.25
N TYR A 44 -1.18 28.01 8.94
CA TYR A 44 -0.53 28.36 7.68
C TYR A 44 0.83 27.69 7.46
N ILE A 45 1.67 27.60 8.50
CA ILE A 45 2.98 26.94 8.42
C ILE A 45 2.80 25.43 8.21
N ARG A 46 1.83 24.83 8.90
CA ARG A 46 1.48 23.41 8.72
C ARG A 46 1.04 23.15 7.27
N ILE A 47 0.07 23.91 6.77
CA ILE A 47 -0.44 23.76 5.40
C ILE A 47 0.68 23.94 4.38
N GLN A 48 1.56 24.94 4.54
CA GLN A 48 2.67 25.13 3.62
C GLN A 48 3.65 23.94 3.63
N ARG A 49 3.92 23.36 4.80
CA ARG A 49 4.74 22.14 4.91
C ARG A 49 4.09 20.96 4.19
N SER A 50 2.78 20.78 4.37
CA SER A 50 1.98 19.75 3.69
C SER A 50 2.07 19.91 2.16
N LEU A 51 1.89 21.14 1.64
CA LEU A 51 1.97 21.41 0.20
C LEU A 51 3.38 21.20 -0.38
N ASN A 52 4.43 21.64 0.34
CA ASN A 52 5.81 21.40 -0.08
C ASN A 52 6.13 19.89 -0.13
N PHE A 53 5.62 19.12 0.84
CA PHE A 53 5.76 17.67 0.83
C PHE A 53 5.01 17.03 -0.34
N MET A 54 3.82 17.53 -0.69
CA MET A 54 3.11 17.08 -1.89
C MET A 54 3.91 17.31 -3.16
N ASP A 55 4.50 18.48 -3.34
CA ASP A 55 5.32 18.77 -4.52
C ASP A 55 6.59 17.91 -4.57
N PHE A 56 7.18 17.61 -3.41
CA PHE A 56 8.25 16.63 -3.29
C PHE A 56 7.80 15.23 -3.75
N LEU A 57 6.67 14.73 -3.24
CA LEU A 57 6.14 13.42 -3.63
C LEU A 57 5.85 13.34 -5.12
N MET A 58 5.24 14.37 -5.71
CA MET A 58 4.98 14.42 -7.15
C MET A 58 6.27 14.39 -7.97
N SER A 59 7.32 15.08 -7.51
CA SER A 59 8.63 15.06 -8.17
C SER A 59 9.26 13.67 -8.14
N MET A 60 9.18 12.98 -6.99
CA MET A 60 9.69 11.60 -6.86
C MET A 60 8.88 10.61 -7.69
N ASN A 61 7.56 10.77 -7.70
CA ASN A 61 6.66 9.97 -8.50
C ASN A 61 7.00 10.06 -9.99
N LYS A 62 7.11 11.30 -10.50
CA LYS A 62 7.51 11.56 -11.89
C LYS A 62 8.86 10.95 -12.23
N LEU A 63 9.85 11.08 -11.33
CA LEU A 63 11.18 10.50 -11.53
C LEU A 63 11.11 8.97 -11.72
N CYS A 64 10.24 8.27 -11.00
CA CYS A 64 10.10 6.81 -11.15
C CYS A 64 9.56 6.40 -12.53
N TYR A 65 8.61 7.16 -13.08
CA TYR A 65 8.06 6.92 -14.42
C TYR A 65 9.04 7.29 -15.53
N ASP A 66 9.79 8.39 -15.34
CA ASP A 66 10.76 8.89 -16.32
C ASP A 66 12.09 8.11 -16.29
N ARG A 67 12.34 7.31 -15.23
CA ARG A 67 13.54 6.47 -15.10
C ARG A 67 13.41 5.21 -15.95
N TYR A 68 13.96 5.27 -17.17
CA TYR A 68 14.19 4.13 -18.03
C TYR A 68 15.63 4.10 -18.53
N ASP A 69 16.08 2.92 -18.96
CA ASP A 69 17.38 2.75 -19.59
C ASP A 69 17.21 2.86 -21.12
N PRO A 70 17.89 3.82 -21.80
CA PRO A 70 17.75 4.05 -23.24
C PRO A 70 18.03 2.81 -24.09
N ARG A 71 18.81 1.83 -23.60
CA ARG A 71 19.03 0.55 -24.29
C ARG A 71 17.74 -0.23 -24.53
N TYR A 72 16.71 0.04 -23.71
CA TYR A 72 15.41 -0.62 -23.75
C TYR A 72 14.28 0.32 -24.22
N GLU A 73 14.59 1.39 -24.94
CA GLU A 73 13.56 2.33 -25.42
C GLU A 73 12.60 1.69 -26.44
N HIS A 74 13.12 0.82 -27.31
CA HIS A 74 12.38 0.21 -28.42
C HIS A 74 12.12 -1.29 -28.24
N VAL A 75 11.94 -1.73 -26.99
CA VAL A 75 11.67 -3.15 -26.67
C VAL A 75 10.36 -3.62 -27.27
N THR A 76 10.45 -4.66 -28.09
CA THR A 76 9.30 -5.37 -28.68
C THR A 76 8.72 -6.40 -27.71
N TRP A 77 7.59 -6.99 -28.07
CA TRP A 77 7.01 -8.07 -27.27
C TRP A 77 7.90 -9.32 -27.24
N GLU A 78 8.53 -9.64 -28.36
CA GLU A 78 9.44 -10.78 -28.49
C GLU A 78 10.67 -10.61 -27.58
N ASP A 79 11.17 -9.38 -27.46
CA ASP A 79 12.26 -9.05 -26.53
C ASP A 79 11.84 -9.26 -25.06
N LEU A 80 10.60 -8.88 -24.70
CA LEU A 80 10.08 -9.06 -23.33
C LEU A 80 10.10 -10.52 -22.90
N LYS A 81 9.75 -11.46 -23.80
CA LYS A 81 9.80 -12.91 -23.51
C LYS A 81 11.21 -13.38 -23.14
N VAL A 82 12.25 -12.81 -23.76
CA VAL A 82 13.64 -13.15 -23.46
C VAL A 82 14.07 -12.54 -22.12
N LEU A 83 13.64 -11.31 -21.84
CA LEU A 83 13.93 -10.63 -20.58
C LEU A 83 13.27 -11.37 -19.39
N ASP A 84 12.02 -11.82 -19.52
CA ASP A 84 11.29 -12.50 -18.45
C ASP A 84 11.87 -13.89 -18.08
N THR A 85 12.73 -14.46 -18.92
CA THR A 85 13.49 -15.68 -18.60
C THR A 85 14.85 -15.38 -17.97
N SER A 86 15.35 -14.15 -18.11
CA SER A 86 16.70 -13.75 -17.70
C SER A 86 16.75 -13.00 -16.36
N TYR A 87 15.67 -12.31 -15.98
CA TYR A 87 15.62 -11.45 -14.79
C TYR A 87 14.64 -11.98 -13.72
N GLY A 88 14.83 -11.57 -12.46
CA GLY A 88 13.87 -11.74 -11.35
C GLY A 88 13.66 -13.15 -10.78
N ARG A 89 14.10 -14.21 -11.48
CA ARG A 89 13.80 -15.61 -11.09
C ARG A 89 14.68 -16.19 -9.99
N HIS A 90 15.91 -15.68 -9.83
CA HIS A 90 16.93 -16.27 -8.96
C HIS A 90 17.42 -15.30 -7.87
N ILE A 91 16.60 -14.31 -7.55
CA ILE A 91 16.93 -13.22 -6.64
C ILE A 91 15.87 -13.18 -5.55
N SER A 92 16.33 -12.96 -4.32
CA SER A 92 15.43 -12.75 -3.19
C SER A 92 14.75 -11.39 -3.25
N LEU A 93 13.66 -11.22 -2.49
CA LEU A 93 13.02 -9.92 -2.32
C LEU A 93 13.99 -8.88 -1.75
N GLU A 94 14.83 -9.27 -0.78
CA GLU A 94 15.82 -8.38 -0.15
C GLU A 94 16.85 -7.88 -1.17
N GLU A 95 17.47 -8.80 -1.91
CA GLU A 95 18.42 -8.44 -2.97
C GLU A 95 17.78 -7.58 -4.05
N GLY A 96 16.54 -7.91 -4.45
CA GLY A 96 15.79 -7.14 -5.42
C GLY A 96 15.44 -5.73 -4.93
N LEU A 97 15.11 -5.56 -3.65
CA LEU A 97 14.80 -4.26 -3.06
C LEU A 97 16.04 -3.36 -2.97
N GLN A 98 17.21 -3.95 -2.69
CA GLN A 98 18.49 -3.24 -2.67
C GLN A 98 19.04 -2.94 -4.07
N GLN A 99 18.77 -3.82 -5.04
CA GLN A 99 19.25 -3.72 -6.42
C GLN A 99 18.12 -3.98 -7.45
N PRO A 100 17.18 -3.04 -7.64
CA PRO A 100 15.99 -3.27 -8.46
C PRO A 100 16.29 -3.61 -9.93
N GLU A 101 17.40 -3.13 -10.49
CA GLU A 101 17.84 -3.48 -11.85
C GLU A 101 18.08 -4.97 -12.09
N LEU A 102 18.35 -5.75 -11.03
CA LEU A 102 18.50 -7.20 -11.16
C LEU A 102 17.14 -7.88 -11.37
N VAL A 103 16.06 -7.28 -10.85
CA VAL A 103 14.69 -7.82 -10.95
C VAL A 103 14.11 -7.63 -12.34
N SER A 104 14.29 -6.45 -12.92
CA SER A 104 13.82 -6.13 -14.26
C SER A 104 14.61 -4.96 -14.84
N PRO A 105 14.94 -4.97 -16.14
CA PRO A 105 15.42 -3.77 -16.78
C PRO A 105 14.35 -2.67 -16.71
N ARG A 106 14.80 -1.42 -16.58
CA ARG A 106 13.91 -0.26 -16.60
C ARG A 106 13.49 0.05 -18.04
N THR A 107 12.55 -0.74 -18.57
CA THR A 107 11.91 -0.49 -19.87
C THR A 107 11.06 0.78 -19.81
N LYS A 108 10.88 1.43 -20.96
CA LYS A 108 9.99 2.58 -21.10
C LYS A 108 8.54 2.15 -20.89
N LEU A 109 7.84 2.81 -19.98
CA LEU A 109 6.45 2.48 -19.66
C LEU A 109 5.52 2.93 -20.79
N ARG A 110 4.63 2.03 -21.21
CA ARG A 110 3.63 2.23 -22.26
C ARG A 110 2.26 1.83 -21.71
N TYR A 111 1.48 2.81 -21.24
CA TYR A 111 0.12 2.58 -20.75
C TYR A 111 -0.94 2.62 -21.86
N THR A 112 -0.54 2.32 -23.10
CA THR A 112 -1.43 2.21 -24.25
C THR A 112 -2.28 0.93 -24.17
N ILE A 113 -3.41 0.91 -24.89
CA ILE A 113 -4.34 -0.23 -24.99
C ILE A 113 -4.18 -0.94 -26.35
N GLU A 114 -2.96 -1.33 -26.69
CA GLU A 114 -2.60 -1.86 -28.02
C GLU A 114 -2.94 -3.34 -28.18
N ARG A 115 -3.00 -4.10 -27.08
CA ARG A 115 -3.35 -5.54 -27.11
C ARG A 115 -3.88 -6.05 -25.77
N ILE A 116 -4.59 -7.17 -25.81
CA ILE A 116 -4.99 -7.88 -24.59
C ILE A 116 -3.76 -8.58 -23.99
N PHE A 117 -3.64 -8.55 -22.66
CA PHE A 117 -2.51 -9.18 -21.97
C PHE A 117 -2.56 -10.73 -22.05
N THR A 118 -1.39 -11.33 -22.11
CA THR A 118 -1.16 -12.79 -21.99
C THR A 118 -0.64 -13.13 -20.60
N GLN A 119 -0.39 -14.42 -20.33
CA GLN A 119 0.18 -14.83 -19.04
C GLN A 119 1.58 -14.24 -18.79
N GLU A 120 2.41 -14.12 -19.82
CA GLU A 120 3.76 -13.56 -19.70
C GLU A 120 3.72 -12.06 -19.38
N ASP A 121 2.73 -11.32 -19.91
CA ASP A 121 2.52 -9.92 -19.54
C ASP A 121 2.27 -9.71 -18.05
N ILE A 122 1.60 -10.66 -17.39
CA ILE A 122 1.37 -10.60 -15.94
C ILE A 122 2.70 -10.67 -15.21
N THR A 123 3.57 -11.60 -15.61
CA THR A 123 4.90 -11.77 -15.01
C THR A 123 5.76 -10.53 -15.25
N HIS A 124 5.79 -10.02 -16.48
CA HIS A 124 6.49 -8.77 -16.80
C HIS A 124 5.96 -7.59 -15.97
N TYR A 125 4.64 -7.45 -15.88
CA TYR A 125 3.98 -6.43 -15.09
C TYR A 125 4.41 -6.50 -13.62
N TRP A 126 4.52 -7.69 -13.03
CA TRP A 126 4.95 -7.84 -11.63
C TRP A 126 6.39 -7.38 -11.43
N TYR A 127 7.31 -7.84 -12.28
CA TYR A 127 8.72 -7.45 -12.18
C TYR A 127 8.93 -5.96 -12.42
N ARG A 128 8.28 -5.39 -13.44
CA ARG A 128 8.43 -3.97 -13.74
C ARG A 128 7.80 -3.10 -12.65
N THR A 129 6.64 -3.50 -12.13
CA THR A 129 5.98 -2.84 -10.99
C THR A 129 6.82 -2.96 -9.73
N PHE A 130 7.48 -4.11 -9.49
CA PHE A 130 8.42 -4.26 -8.38
C PHE A 130 9.49 -3.19 -8.45
N VAL A 131 10.13 -3.01 -9.61
CA VAL A 131 11.17 -2.00 -9.79
C VAL A 131 10.65 -0.58 -9.56
N ILE A 132 9.44 -0.25 -10.04
CA ILE A 132 8.82 1.07 -9.80
C ILE A 132 8.56 1.27 -8.31
N CYS A 133 7.99 0.27 -7.63
CA CYS A 133 7.71 0.33 -6.20
C CYS A 133 8.99 0.47 -5.39
N ALA A 134 10.04 -0.29 -5.73
CA ALA A 134 11.33 -0.24 -5.05
C ALA A 134 12.02 1.09 -5.27
N ASP A 135 12.03 1.62 -6.49
CA ASP A 135 12.56 2.95 -6.79
C ASP A 135 11.79 4.02 -6.00
N PHE A 136 10.46 3.97 -5.98
CA PHE A 136 9.63 4.94 -5.26
C PHE A 136 9.84 4.88 -3.75
N ALA A 137 9.82 3.69 -3.15
CA ALA A 137 10.04 3.49 -1.73
C ALA A 137 11.42 4.01 -1.29
N ASN A 138 12.47 3.71 -2.07
CA ASN A 138 13.83 4.16 -1.78
C ASN A 138 14.03 5.68 -1.93
N LEU A 139 13.15 6.39 -2.62
CA LEU A 139 13.17 7.86 -2.67
C LEU A 139 12.60 8.51 -1.39
N ILE A 140 11.85 7.76 -0.57
CA ILE A 140 11.26 8.25 0.67
C ILE A 140 12.26 8.07 1.82
N PRO A 141 12.73 9.16 2.47
CA PRO A 141 13.72 9.05 3.54
C PRO A 141 13.30 8.12 4.68
N GLN A 142 12.05 8.22 5.11
CA GLN A 142 11.49 7.43 6.21
C GLN A 142 11.55 5.92 5.92
N PHE A 143 11.34 5.51 4.67
CA PHE A 143 11.46 4.10 4.30
C PHE A 143 12.90 3.60 4.45
N ARG A 144 13.89 4.42 4.08
CA ARG A 144 15.32 4.07 4.18
C ARG A 144 15.84 4.03 5.62
N GLU A 145 15.17 4.70 6.54
CA GLU A 145 15.50 4.67 7.98
C GLU A 145 15.06 3.38 8.67
N LEU A 146 14.16 2.61 8.05
CA LEU A 146 13.75 1.30 8.54
C LEU A 146 14.90 0.28 8.42
N SER A 147 14.88 -0.74 9.28
CA SER A 147 15.78 -1.89 9.11
C SER A 147 15.49 -2.60 7.78
N ILE A 148 16.48 -3.26 7.17
CA ILE A 148 16.26 -4.00 5.92
C ILE A 148 15.13 -5.03 6.07
N LYS A 149 15.03 -5.68 7.23
CA LYS A 149 13.93 -6.60 7.53
C LYS A 149 12.57 -5.90 7.45
N ASP A 150 12.43 -4.75 8.11
CA ASP A 150 11.17 -3.99 8.12
C ASP A 150 10.85 -3.42 6.73
N GLN A 151 11.85 -2.97 5.98
CA GLN A 151 11.69 -2.57 4.57
C GLN A 151 11.14 -3.72 3.74
N CYS A 152 11.71 -4.92 3.87
CA CYS A 152 11.27 -6.12 3.17
C CYS A 152 9.84 -6.50 3.55
N ASP A 153 9.52 -6.55 4.85
CA ASP A 153 8.18 -6.89 5.34
C ASP A 153 7.13 -5.90 4.83
N LEU A 154 7.42 -4.60 4.98
CA LEU A 154 6.53 -3.52 4.57
C LEU A 154 6.31 -3.52 3.06
N PHE A 155 7.38 -3.68 2.27
CA PHE A 155 7.31 -3.77 0.83
C PHE A 155 6.46 -4.97 0.39
N LYS A 156 6.73 -6.14 0.97
CA LYS A 156 6.09 -7.40 0.63
C LYS A 156 4.59 -7.38 0.92
N LEU A 157 4.17 -6.84 2.06
CA LEU A 157 2.76 -6.77 2.47
C LEU A 157 1.95 -5.78 1.63
N ASN A 158 2.58 -4.71 1.15
CA ASN A 158 1.89 -3.61 0.50
C ASN A 158 2.07 -3.53 -1.01
N PHE A 159 2.97 -4.33 -1.60
CA PHE A 159 3.34 -4.28 -3.02
C PHE A 159 2.12 -4.29 -3.95
N PHE A 160 1.16 -5.18 -3.72
CA PHE A 160 0.01 -5.30 -4.62
C PHE A 160 -1.00 -4.17 -4.45
N THR A 161 -1.21 -3.70 -3.22
CA THR A 161 -2.02 -2.52 -2.94
C THR A 161 -1.41 -1.29 -3.63
N PHE A 162 -0.09 -1.13 -3.55
CA PHE A 162 0.67 -0.11 -4.26
C PHE A 162 0.54 -0.26 -5.79
N SER A 163 0.64 -1.48 -6.32
CA SER A 163 0.48 -1.77 -7.75
C SER A 163 -0.87 -1.32 -8.30
N TRP A 164 -1.93 -1.47 -7.50
CA TRP A 164 -3.26 -0.98 -7.87
C TRP A 164 -3.32 0.54 -7.90
N CYS A 165 -2.64 1.21 -6.98
CA CYS A 165 -2.57 2.66 -7.00
C CYS A 165 -1.83 3.19 -8.24
N ILE A 166 -0.82 2.49 -8.76
CA ILE A 166 -0.23 2.79 -10.08
C ILE A 166 -1.28 2.71 -11.18
N ASN A 167 -2.11 1.66 -11.20
CA ASN A 167 -3.17 1.53 -12.21
C ASN A 167 -4.20 2.65 -12.09
N LEU A 168 -4.64 2.97 -10.87
CA LEU A 168 -5.58 4.07 -10.63
C LEU A 168 -5.04 5.40 -11.13
N GLU A 169 -3.75 5.67 -10.90
CA GLU A 169 -3.08 6.87 -11.41
C GLU A 169 -3.15 6.94 -12.93
N GLN A 170 -2.86 5.84 -13.62
CA GLN A 170 -2.91 5.81 -15.09
C GLN A 170 -4.33 5.95 -15.63
N ILE A 171 -5.34 5.43 -14.94
CA ILE A 171 -6.74 5.59 -15.31
C ILE A 171 -7.21 7.04 -15.12
N VAL A 172 -6.74 7.71 -14.06
CA VAL A 172 -7.03 9.14 -13.82
C VAL A 172 -6.36 10.02 -14.87
N LEU A 173 -5.09 9.73 -15.23
CA LEU A 173 -4.34 10.51 -16.21
C LEU A 173 -4.76 10.25 -17.66
N ASN A 174 -5.31 9.07 -17.94
CA ASN A 174 -5.69 8.64 -19.29
C ASN A 174 -7.14 8.10 -19.29
N PRO A 175 -8.16 8.99 -19.29
CA PRO A 175 -9.57 8.59 -19.21
C PRO A 175 -10.06 7.69 -20.35
N GLU A 176 -9.31 7.61 -21.45
CA GLU A 176 -9.58 6.72 -22.57
C GLU A 176 -9.25 5.25 -22.30
N ILE A 177 -8.50 4.95 -21.23
CA ILE A 177 -8.16 3.58 -20.83
C ILE A 177 -9.42 2.84 -20.36
N ARG A 178 -9.87 1.86 -21.15
CA ARG A 178 -11.04 1.00 -20.86
C ARG A 178 -10.64 -0.35 -20.24
N GLY A 179 -9.69 -0.33 -19.32
CA GLY A 179 -9.23 -1.53 -18.63
C GLY A 179 -8.16 -1.23 -17.58
N TYR A 180 -7.52 -2.28 -17.05
CA TYR A 180 -6.31 -2.13 -16.25
C TYR A 180 -5.06 -2.24 -17.15
N PRO A 181 -4.27 -1.17 -17.30
CA PRO A 181 -3.12 -1.15 -18.18
C PRO A 181 -1.88 -1.77 -17.53
N MET A 182 -1.14 -2.61 -18.25
CA MET A 182 0.03 -3.33 -17.72
C MET A 182 1.35 -2.55 -17.87
N GLY A 183 1.34 -1.40 -18.53
CA GLY A 183 2.53 -0.55 -18.71
C GLY A 183 3.52 -1.02 -19.79
N ASN A 184 3.15 -2.01 -20.61
CA ASN A 184 3.94 -2.48 -21.76
C ASN A 184 3.17 -2.43 -23.10
N GLY A 185 2.02 -1.75 -23.13
CA GLY A 185 1.06 -1.68 -24.24
C GLY A 185 -0.05 -2.72 -24.18
N SER A 186 0.04 -3.68 -23.25
CA SER A 186 -1.05 -4.61 -22.96
C SER A 186 -2.00 -4.09 -21.89
N PHE A 187 -3.26 -4.51 -21.94
CA PHE A 187 -4.26 -4.15 -20.94
C PHE A 187 -5.29 -5.25 -20.73
N GLY A 188 -5.93 -5.25 -19.56
CA GLY A 188 -7.04 -6.11 -19.24
C GLY A 188 -8.37 -5.37 -19.32
N PRO A 189 -9.25 -5.66 -20.29
CA PRO A 189 -10.52 -4.95 -20.44
C PRO A 189 -11.48 -5.24 -19.27
N TRP A 190 -12.25 -4.21 -18.89
CA TRP A 190 -13.27 -4.31 -17.85
C TRP A 190 -14.45 -5.18 -18.28
N ARG A 191 -14.95 -4.98 -19.50
CA ARG A 191 -16.14 -5.68 -20.02
C ARG A 191 -15.76 -6.72 -21.05
N SER A 192 -16.51 -7.81 -21.07
CA SER A 192 -16.37 -8.86 -22.09
C SER A 192 -16.74 -8.37 -23.50
N ASP A 193 -17.62 -7.37 -23.61
CA ASP A 193 -17.97 -6.76 -24.90
C ASP A 193 -16.79 -5.95 -25.49
N ASP A 194 -15.99 -5.31 -24.63
CA ASP A 194 -14.75 -4.62 -25.06
C ASP A 194 -13.74 -5.63 -25.62
N ILE A 195 -13.70 -6.87 -25.09
CA ILE A 195 -12.87 -7.96 -25.63
C ILE A 195 -13.31 -8.29 -27.06
N ALA A 196 -14.61 -8.50 -27.28
CA ALA A 196 -15.12 -8.89 -28.60
C ALA A 196 -14.90 -7.79 -29.65
N GLU A 197 -15.14 -6.53 -29.29
CA GLU A 197 -14.87 -5.37 -30.16
C GLU A 197 -13.37 -5.25 -30.47
N PHE A 198 -12.52 -5.43 -29.46
CA PHE A 198 -11.07 -5.35 -29.61
C PHE A 198 -10.50 -6.49 -30.46
N LEU A 199 -10.88 -7.74 -30.18
CA LEU A 199 -10.49 -8.91 -30.97
C LEU A 199 -10.90 -8.74 -32.43
N LYS A 200 -12.09 -8.18 -32.68
CA LYS A 200 -12.59 -7.88 -34.03
C LYS A 200 -11.81 -6.73 -34.70
N LYS A 201 -11.51 -5.65 -33.96
CA LYS A 201 -10.80 -4.47 -34.48
C LYS A 201 -9.34 -4.78 -34.86
N TYR A 202 -8.68 -5.65 -34.11
CA TYR A 202 -7.25 -5.95 -34.28
C TYR A 202 -6.97 -7.36 -34.80
N ASN A 203 -8.01 -8.10 -35.21
CA ASN A 203 -7.92 -9.44 -35.79
C ASN A 203 -7.15 -10.46 -34.93
N PHE A 204 -7.33 -10.39 -33.61
CA PHE A 204 -6.74 -11.33 -32.67
C PHE A 204 -7.60 -12.60 -32.56
N THR A 205 -6.95 -13.77 -32.53
CA THR A 205 -7.61 -15.06 -32.26
C THR A 205 -7.92 -15.21 -30.76
N PRO A 206 -9.14 -15.64 -30.37
CA PRO A 206 -9.55 -15.77 -28.97
C PRO A 206 -8.68 -16.67 -28.08
N ASP A 207 -7.88 -17.56 -28.66
CA ASP A 207 -7.01 -18.49 -27.92
C ASP A 207 -5.70 -17.87 -27.41
N ALA A 208 -5.37 -16.66 -27.85
CA ALA A 208 -4.23 -15.90 -27.33
C ALA A 208 -4.55 -15.11 -26.04
N VAL A 209 -5.83 -15.05 -25.66
CA VAL A 209 -6.28 -14.31 -24.48
C VAL A 209 -6.17 -15.17 -23.24
N TYR A 210 -5.64 -14.60 -22.16
CA TYR A 210 -5.65 -15.22 -20.86
C TYR A 210 -7.08 -15.60 -20.45
N LYS A 211 -7.38 -16.91 -20.38
CA LYS A 211 -8.67 -17.49 -19.96
C LYS A 211 -8.59 -18.13 -18.57
N PRO A 212 -8.37 -17.38 -17.47
CA PRO A 212 -8.52 -17.94 -16.14
C PRO A 212 -10.02 -18.13 -15.87
N HIS A 213 -10.37 -19.03 -14.95
CA HIS A 213 -11.75 -19.32 -14.50
C HIS A 213 -12.71 -18.13 -14.66
N GLN A 214 -13.53 -18.19 -15.72
CA GLN A 214 -14.21 -17.03 -16.30
C GLN A 214 -14.99 -16.22 -15.26
N LYS A 215 -15.72 -16.91 -14.39
CA LYS A 215 -16.52 -16.29 -13.34
C LYS A 215 -15.71 -15.59 -12.24
N ALA A 216 -14.65 -16.22 -11.74
CA ALA A 216 -13.85 -15.65 -10.64
C ALA A 216 -13.16 -14.35 -11.08
N MET A 217 -12.69 -14.30 -12.33
CA MET A 217 -12.10 -13.12 -12.93
C MET A 217 -13.15 -12.04 -13.25
N GLU A 218 -14.36 -12.42 -13.67
CA GLU A 218 -15.49 -11.50 -13.82
C GLU A 218 -15.87 -10.86 -12.48
N ASP A 219 -16.08 -11.66 -11.43
CA ASP A 219 -16.38 -11.19 -10.07
C ASP A 219 -15.27 -10.24 -9.55
N TYR A 220 -14.01 -10.55 -9.86
CA TYR A 220 -12.88 -9.68 -9.54
C TYR A 220 -12.95 -8.32 -10.25
N LYS A 221 -13.15 -8.33 -11.57
CA LYS A 221 -13.24 -7.10 -12.38
C LYS A 221 -14.41 -6.23 -11.91
N ASP A 222 -15.55 -6.84 -11.63
CA ASP A 222 -16.72 -6.14 -11.09
C ASP A 222 -16.42 -5.51 -9.73
N PHE A 223 -15.70 -6.23 -8.85
CA PHE A 223 -15.25 -5.70 -7.58
C PHE A 223 -14.35 -4.47 -7.77
N ILE A 224 -13.32 -4.56 -8.62
CA ILE A 224 -12.40 -3.45 -8.91
C ILE A 224 -13.16 -2.25 -9.45
N HIS A 225 -14.00 -2.46 -10.47
CA HIS A 225 -14.72 -1.37 -11.10
C HIS A 225 -15.64 -0.67 -10.10
N LYS A 226 -16.45 -1.44 -9.35
CA LYS A 226 -17.43 -0.90 -8.40
C LYS A 226 -16.80 -0.24 -7.18
N ASN A 227 -15.74 -0.82 -6.62
CA ASN A 227 -15.20 -0.40 -5.32
C ASN A 227 -13.95 0.48 -5.42
N MET A 228 -13.29 0.55 -6.58
CA MET A 228 -12.09 1.35 -6.77
C MET A 228 -12.27 2.37 -7.90
N ILE A 229 -12.59 1.92 -9.12
CA ILE A 229 -12.65 2.83 -10.28
C ILE A 229 -13.79 3.84 -10.16
N THR A 230 -15.02 3.36 -9.92
CA THR A 230 -16.18 4.24 -9.80
C THR A 230 -16.02 5.26 -8.67
N PRO A 231 -15.59 4.91 -7.45
CA PRO A 231 -15.37 5.91 -6.41
C PRO A 231 -14.26 6.92 -6.74
N VAL A 232 -13.17 6.51 -7.39
CA VAL A 232 -12.11 7.43 -7.87
C VAL A 232 -12.67 8.45 -8.86
N GLN A 233 -13.51 7.99 -9.80
CA GLN A 233 -14.16 8.84 -10.81
C GLN A 233 -15.24 9.76 -10.20
N GLU A 234 -16.10 9.24 -9.32
CA GLU A 234 -17.15 10.02 -8.65
C GLU A 234 -16.57 11.10 -7.72
N LEU A 235 -15.46 10.79 -7.06
CA LEU A 235 -14.73 11.78 -6.29
C LEU A 235 -13.91 12.70 -7.20
N ASN A 236 -13.72 12.40 -8.48
CA ASN A 236 -12.83 13.16 -9.36
C ASN A 236 -11.46 13.35 -8.70
N LEU A 237 -10.86 12.24 -8.22
CA LEU A 237 -9.52 12.30 -7.63
C LEU A 237 -8.50 12.71 -8.68
N ASN A 238 -7.56 13.58 -8.30
CA ASN A 238 -6.45 13.98 -9.15
C ASN A 238 -5.17 13.17 -8.84
N GLU A 239 -4.14 13.36 -9.68
CA GLU A 239 -2.85 12.67 -9.55
C GLU A 239 -2.21 12.84 -8.17
N LYS A 240 -2.38 14.01 -7.52
CA LYS A 240 -1.84 14.31 -6.19
C LYS A 240 -2.53 13.48 -5.10
N GLU A 241 -3.86 13.38 -5.14
CA GLU A 241 -4.61 12.52 -4.21
C GLU A 241 -4.26 11.04 -4.40
N ILE A 242 -4.09 10.58 -5.65
CA ILE A 242 -3.64 9.21 -5.91
C ILE A 242 -2.20 8.99 -5.44
N CYS A 243 -1.30 9.97 -5.60
CA CYS A 243 0.08 9.86 -5.11
C CYS A 243 0.13 9.76 -3.58
N LEU A 244 -0.72 10.51 -2.86
CA LEU A 244 -0.88 10.34 -1.41
C LEU A 244 -1.35 8.94 -1.07
N LEU A 245 -2.36 8.43 -1.79
CA LEU A 245 -2.86 7.07 -1.60
C LEU A 245 -1.74 6.03 -1.77
N LYS A 246 -0.88 6.18 -2.80
CA LYS A 246 0.29 5.32 -3.01
C LYS A 246 1.20 5.28 -1.78
N VAL A 247 1.58 6.45 -1.26
CA VAL A 247 2.47 6.51 -0.09
C VAL A 247 1.78 5.96 1.16
N MET A 248 0.49 6.26 1.37
CA MET A 248 -0.29 5.68 2.48
C MET A 248 -0.28 4.16 2.42
N THR A 249 -0.46 3.55 1.25
CA THR A 249 -0.42 2.10 1.11
C THR A 249 0.95 1.51 1.42
N LEU A 250 2.04 2.24 1.16
CA LEU A 250 3.38 1.76 1.44
C LEU A 250 3.65 1.63 2.95
N PHE A 251 3.14 2.53 3.79
CA PHE A 251 3.41 2.55 5.24
C PHE A 251 2.31 1.90 6.10
N GLN A 252 1.54 0.96 5.53
CA GLN A 252 0.50 0.20 6.22
C GLN A 252 0.95 -1.21 6.62
N ASN A 253 0.12 -1.92 7.39
CA ASN A 253 0.34 -3.31 7.79
C ASN A 253 1.62 -3.51 8.63
N GLU A 254 1.92 -2.54 9.50
CA GLU A 254 3.08 -2.51 10.38
C GLU A 254 2.82 -3.06 11.79
N GLU A 255 1.69 -3.74 12.03
CA GLU A 255 1.22 -4.07 13.38
C GLU A 255 2.23 -4.92 14.17
N HIS A 256 3.00 -5.76 13.48
CA HIS A 256 4.04 -6.63 14.04
C HIS A 256 5.38 -5.92 14.28
N PHE A 257 5.57 -4.70 13.80
CA PHE A 257 6.79 -3.94 14.03
C PHE A 257 6.92 -3.52 15.50
N ILE A 258 8.16 -3.39 15.96
CA ILE A 258 8.49 -2.96 17.32
C ILE A 258 9.54 -1.86 17.29
N GLY A 259 9.56 -1.02 18.33
CA GLY A 259 10.54 0.06 18.48
C GLY A 259 10.48 1.07 17.33
N ASN A 260 11.67 1.44 16.83
CA ASN A 260 11.85 2.53 15.86
C ASN A 260 11.05 2.34 14.56
N GLY A 261 10.98 1.13 14.02
CA GLY A 261 10.26 0.87 12.77
C GLY A 261 8.76 1.20 12.87
N LYS A 262 8.14 0.85 14.00
CA LYS A 262 6.74 1.17 14.28
C LYS A 262 6.52 2.68 14.41
N GLU A 263 7.42 3.37 15.11
CA GLU A 263 7.34 4.82 15.28
C GLU A 263 7.47 5.56 13.94
N ILE A 264 8.41 5.15 13.09
CA ILE A 264 8.58 5.70 11.74
C ILE A 264 7.30 5.53 10.92
N CYS A 265 6.74 4.32 10.84
CA CYS A 265 5.51 4.08 10.09
C CYS A 265 4.33 4.90 10.64
N HIS A 266 4.14 4.91 11.96
CA HIS A 266 3.06 5.65 12.60
C HIS A 266 3.14 7.17 12.32
N ASN A 267 4.32 7.76 12.53
CA ASN A 267 4.55 9.19 12.31
C ASN A 267 4.38 9.56 10.84
N THR A 268 4.87 8.71 9.94
CA THR A 268 4.74 8.89 8.49
C THR A 268 3.28 8.85 8.06
N THR A 269 2.52 7.85 8.50
CA THR A 269 1.10 7.69 8.18
C THR A 269 0.27 8.88 8.69
N ASN A 270 0.48 9.32 9.93
CA ASN A 270 -0.21 10.51 10.47
C ASN A 270 0.11 11.77 9.66
N PHE A 271 1.38 11.98 9.33
CA PHE A 271 1.80 13.13 8.53
C PHE A 271 1.17 13.12 7.12
N ILE A 272 1.01 11.95 6.51
CA ILE A 272 0.36 11.81 5.19
C ILE A 272 -1.15 12.10 5.31
N LEU A 273 -1.81 11.64 6.37
CA LEU A 273 -3.23 11.93 6.64
C LEU A 273 -3.47 13.43 6.81
N ASP A 274 -2.62 14.10 7.59
CA ASP A 274 -2.67 15.56 7.77
C ASP A 274 -2.42 16.28 6.45
N THR A 275 -1.44 15.80 5.67
CA THR A 275 -1.12 16.36 4.36
C THR A 275 -2.31 16.27 3.41
N LEU A 276 -2.99 15.11 3.36
CA LEU A 276 -4.19 14.92 2.55
C LEU A 276 -5.29 15.91 2.94
N TRP A 277 -5.53 16.08 4.24
CA TRP A 277 -6.55 17.00 4.72
C TRP A 277 -6.21 18.46 4.35
N ASP A 278 -4.99 18.91 4.62
CA ASP A 278 -4.52 20.25 4.28
C ASP A 278 -4.55 20.51 2.77
N TYR A 279 -4.19 19.52 1.96
CA TYR A 279 -4.31 19.59 0.51
C TYR A 279 -5.77 19.73 0.07
N GLN A 280 -6.70 18.92 0.59
CA GLN A 280 -8.12 19.02 0.23
C GLN A 280 -8.76 20.34 0.68
N LEU A 281 -8.32 20.91 1.80
CA LEU A 281 -8.76 22.24 2.25
C LEU A 281 -8.36 23.33 1.26
N THR A 282 -7.17 23.24 0.68
CA THR A 282 -6.59 24.25 -0.22
C THR A 282 -7.02 24.07 -1.68
N GLU A 283 -7.07 22.83 -2.17
CA GLU A 283 -7.42 22.50 -3.56
C GLU A 283 -8.90 22.72 -3.86
N TYR A 284 -9.78 22.50 -2.87
CA TYR A 284 -11.23 22.57 -3.05
C TYR A 284 -11.86 23.71 -2.24
N PRO A 285 -11.45 24.99 -2.40
CA PRO A 285 -11.90 26.08 -1.54
C PRO A 285 -13.41 26.32 -1.64
N ALA A 286 -14.02 26.00 -2.78
CA ALA A 286 -15.46 26.15 -3.01
C ALA A 286 -16.35 25.15 -2.25
N MET A 287 -15.81 24.00 -1.81
CA MET A 287 -16.58 23.02 -1.04
C MET A 287 -16.82 23.52 0.39
N THR A 288 -18.00 23.27 0.93
CA THR A 288 -18.29 23.45 2.36
C THR A 288 -17.46 22.49 3.22
N PHE A 289 -17.35 22.76 4.52
CA PHE A 289 -16.62 21.88 5.44
C PHE A 289 -17.20 20.45 5.46
N ASP A 290 -18.52 20.31 5.45
CA ASP A 290 -19.20 19.01 5.44
C ASP A 290 -18.93 18.23 4.13
N GLU A 291 -18.92 18.90 2.98
CA GLU A 291 -18.53 18.29 1.71
C GLU A 291 -17.08 17.82 1.69
N LYS A 292 -16.16 18.63 2.24
CA LYS A 292 -14.74 18.24 2.39
C LYS A 292 -14.58 17.04 3.32
N LEU A 293 -15.26 17.03 4.46
CA LEU A 293 -15.21 15.91 5.40
C LEU A 293 -15.75 14.61 4.77
N ARG A 294 -16.86 14.70 4.02
CA ARG A 294 -17.39 13.56 3.25
C ARG A 294 -16.42 13.08 2.18
N ARG A 295 -15.79 13.99 1.43
CA ARG A 295 -14.74 13.65 0.45
C ARG A 295 -13.59 12.90 1.11
N HIS A 296 -13.05 13.46 2.20
CA HIS A 296 -11.93 12.90 2.94
C HIS A 296 -12.26 11.48 3.43
N SER A 297 -13.43 11.30 4.04
CA SER A 297 -13.90 9.99 4.52
C SER A 297 -14.04 8.98 3.38
N ARG A 298 -14.65 9.38 2.26
CA ARG A 298 -14.80 8.52 1.08
C ARG A 298 -13.46 8.16 0.44
N PHE A 299 -12.50 9.09 0.45
CA PHE A 299 -11.13 8.81 0.00
C PHE A 299 -10.47 7.74 0.88
N LEU A 300 -10.53 7.89 2.21
CA LEU A 300 -9.93 6.91 3.13
C LEU A 300 -10.56 5.52 3.02
N LEU A 301 -11.84 5.44 2.66
CA LEU A 301 -12.52 4.16 2.39
C LEU A 301 -12.00 3.43 1.15
N LEU A 302 -11.21 4.07 0.29
CA LEU A 302 -10.54 3.38 -0.83
C LEU A 302 -9.48 2.39 -0.34
N LEU A 303 -8.71 2.75 0.68
CA LEU A 303 -7.61 1.93 1.22
C LEU A 303 -8.04 0.47 1.50
N PRO A 304 -9.05 0.20 2.35
CA PRO A 304 -9.46 -1.17 2.61
C PRO A 304 -10.01 -1.89 1.37
N LYS A 305 -10.57 -1.16 0.39
CA LYS A 305 -11.05 -1.75 -0.87
C LYS A 305 -9.92 -2.18 -1.78
N ILE A 306 -8.84 -1.38 -1.84
CA ILE A 306 -7.64 -1.73 -2.59
C ILE A 306 -6.92 -2.91 -1.94
N CYS A 307 -6.84 -2.95 -0.60
CA CYS A 307 -6.30 -4.11 0.11
C CYS A 307 -7.15 -5.37 -0.13
N GLN A 308 -8.48 -5.26 -0.12
CA GLN A 308 -9.37 -6.39 -0.43
C GLN A 308 -9.21 -6.90 -1.86
N ALA A 309 -8.99 -6.01 -2.83
CA ALA A 309 -8.68 -6.38 -4.21
C ALA A 309 -7.39 -7.21 -4.32
N TRP A 310 -6.44 -7.05 -3.40
CA TRP A 310 -5.27 -7.91 -3.35
C TRP A 310 -5.65 -9.33 -2.89
N TYR A 311 -6.31 -9.48 -1.75
CA TYR A 311 -6.69 -10.80 -1.21
C TYR A 311 -7.50 -11.64 -2.19
N MET A 312 -8.44 -11.03 -2.92
CA MET A 312 -9.20 -11.74 -3.97
C MET A 312 -8.30 -12.26 -5.09
N LYS A 313 -7.25 -11.50 -5.46
CA LYS A 313 -6.35 -11.81 -6.56
C LYS A 313 -5.26 -12.80 -6.16
N SER A 314 -4.76 -12.73 -4.92
CA SER A 314 -3.75 -13.67 -4.40
C SER A 314 -4.25 -15.10 -4.43
N ASP A 315 -5.49 -15.32 -3.99
CA ASP A 315 -6.11 -16.65 -3.98
C ASP A 315 -6.24 -17.22 -5.40
N MET A 316 -6.60 -16.37 -6.37
CA MET A 316 -6.66 -16.76 -7.77
C MET A 316 -5.29 -17.15 -8.32
N HIS A 317 -4.24 -16.35 -8.07
CA HIS A 317 -2.89 -16.68 -8.53
C HIS A 317 -2.33 -17.93 -7.88
N LEU A 318 -2.58 -18.13 -6.59
CA LEU A 318 -2.19 -19.35 -5.90
C LEU A 318 -2.90 -20.56 -6.52
N LEU A 319 -4.22 -20.47 -6.74
CA LEU A 319 -4.99 -21.51 -7.42
C LEU A 319 -4.42 -21.83 -8.81
N MET A 320 -4.16 -20.82 -9.63
CA MET A 320 -3.62 -20.99 -10.99
C MET A 320 -2.22 -21.59 -10.98
N SER A 321 -1.38 -21.23 -10.01
CA SER A 321 -0.05 -21.83 -9.88
C SER A 321 -0.10 -23.33 -9.58
N MET A 322 -1.04 -23.77 -8.74
CA MET A 322 -1.20 -25.19 -8.39
C MET A 322 -1.61 -26.05 -9.58
N PHE A 323 -2.31 -25.48 -10.56
CA PHE A 323 -2.75 -26.18 -11.77
C PHE A 323 -1.85 -25.90 -13.00
N GLY A 324 -0.65 -25.36 -12.80
CA GLY A 324 0.31 -25.11 -13.87
C GLY A 324 -0.07 -23.96 -14.82
N GLY A 325 -1.03 -23.12 -14.43
CA GLY A 325 -1.50 -21.98 -15.23
C GLY A 325 -0.63 -20.73 -15.15
N THR A 326 0.20 -20.61 -14.11
CA THR A 326 1.13 -19.48 -13.93
C THR A 326 2.40 -19.95 -13.22
N ASN A 327 3.58 -19.66 -13.79
CA ASN A 327 4.84 -19.82 -13.06
C ASN A 327 4.99 -18.66 -12.06
N ILE A 328 5.11 -18.97 -10.78
CA ILE A 328 5.25 -18.01 -9.68
C ILE A 328 6.59 -18.14 -8.95
N ASP A 329 7.66 -18.64 -9.58
CA ASP A 329 8.98 -18.76 -8.94
C ASP A 329 9.64 -17.38 -8.66
N GLY A 330 10.58 -17.34 -7.71
CA GLY A 330 11.33 -16.13 -7.35
C GLY A 330 10.50 -15.08 -6.60
N ILE A 331 10.68 -13.80 -6.94
CA ILE A 331 9.98 -12.66 -6.33
C ILE A 331 8.44 -12.81 -6.33
N PRO A 332 7.78 -13.21 -7.44
CA PRO A 332 6.34 -13.55 -7.44
C PRO A 332 5.92 -14.47 -6.29
N LYS A 333 6.73 -15.49 -5.99
CA LYS A 333 6.51 -16.42 -4.88
C LYS A 333 6.55 -15.67 -3.57
N GLU A 334 7.66 -14.97 -3.32
CA GLU A 334 7.88 -14.28 -2.06
C GLU A 334 6.76 -13.28 -1.79
N LEU A 335 6.33 -12.52 -2.80
CA LEU A 335 5.22 -11.58 -2.68
C LEU A 335 3.87 -12.25 -2.39
N LEU A 336 3.56 -13.40 -3.01
CA LEU A 336 2.29 -14.14 -2.83
C LEU A 336 2.19 -14.85 -1.48
N PHE A 337 3.30 -15.43 -1.00
CA PHE A 337 3.32 -16.20 0.26
C PHE A 337 3.47 -15.30 1.51
N SER A 338 3.33 -13.98 1.36
CA SER A 338 3.23 -13.01 2.46
C SER A 338 1.95 -13.15 3.28
N SER A 339 0.88 -13.62 2.64
CA SER A 339 -0.49 -13.66 3.19
C SER A 339 -0.77 -14.81 4.17
N ASN A 340 0.12 -15.82 4.25
CA ASN A 340 -0.18 -17.09 4.93
C ASN A 340 0.49 -17.29 6.30
N THR A 341 1.17 -16.28 6.84
CA THR A 341 1.85 -16.40 8.16
C THR A 341 1.06 -15.85 9.35
N ASN A 342 -0.20 -15.41 9.15
CA ASN A 342 -1.10 -14.94 10.22
C ASN A 342 -2.31 -15.86 10.41
N ALA A 343 -2.11 -17.18 10.39
CA ALA A 343 -3.11 -18.17 10.81
C ALA A 343 -2.73 -18.81 12.15
#